data_AF-A0A9D4CRX9-F1
#
_entry.id   AF-A0A9D4CRX9-F1
#
_cell.length_a   1.000
_cell.length_b   1.000
_cell.length_c   1.000
_cell.angle_alpha   90.00
_cell.angle_beta   90.00
_cell.angle_gamma   90.00
#
_symmetry.space_group_name_H-M   'P 1'
#
loop_
_entity.id
_entity.type
_entity.pdbx_description
1 polymer ?
#
loop_
_entity_poly.entity_id
_entity_poly.type
_entity_poly.pdbx_seq_one_letter_code
_entity_poly.pdbx_strand_id
1 'polypeptide(L)'
;MDKAGVKCITEHTGFKRMDEAGVKCITEHTGFKRMDEAGVKCITEHTGFKRMDEAGVKCITEHTGFKRMDEAWVKCITEHTGFKRMDEAWVKCITEHTGFKRMDEAGVKCITEHTGFKRMDEAWVKCITEHTGFKRIDEACRGKVHN
;
A
#
# COMPACT_ATOMS: atom_id res chain seq x y z
N MET A 1 -5.02 -18.37 -21.37
CA MET A 1 -6.20 -17.54 -21.04
C MET A 1 -5.78 -16.09 -21.18
N ASP A 2 -6.10 -15.48 -22.31
CA ASP A 2 -5.79 -14.07 -22.57
C ASP A 2 -6.70 -13.19 -21.70
N LYS A 3 -6.25 -12.88 -20.48
CA LYS A 3 -6.91 -11.88 -19.63
C LYS A 3 -6.91 -10.55 -20.40
N ALA A 4 -8.08 -10.13 -20.88
CA ALA A 4 -8.28 -8.87 -21.60
C ALA A 4 -7.77 -7.71 -20.73
N GLY A 5 -6.57 -7.24 -21.00
CA GLY A 5 -5.92 -6.22 -20.19
C GLY A 5 -6.52 -4.86 -20.45
N VAL A 6 -7.15 -4.24 -19.44
CA VAL A 6 -7.63 -2.86 -19.54
C VAL A 6 -6.42 -1.92 -19.60
N LYS A 7 -6.38 -1.07 -20.63
CA LYS A 7 -5.24 -0.15 -20.81
C LYS A 7 -5.26 0.93 -19.72
N CYS A 8 -6.33 1.71 -19.63
CA CYS A 8 -6.46 2.78 -18.65
C CYS A 8 -7.89 2.88 -18.13
N ILE A 9 -8.03 3.19 -16.85
CA ILE A 9 -9.30 3.56 -16.22
C ILE A 9 -9.12 4.97 -15.63
N THR A 10 -10.04 5.88 -15.91
CA THR A 10 -9.99 7.26 -15.41
C THR A 10 -11.37 7.72 -15.00
N GLU A 11 -11.53 8.09 -13.73
CA GLU A 11 -12.79 8.57 -13.18
C GLU A 11 -12.56 9.73 -12.22
N HIS A 12 -13.56 10.60 -12.06
CA HIS A 12 -13.51 11.67 -11.08
C HIS A 12 -13.93 11.15 -9.69
N THR A 13 -15.06 10.45 -9.63
CA THR A 13 -15.57 9.81 -8.42
C THR A 13 -16.02 8.40 -8.78
N GLY A 14 -15.62 7.39 -8.01
CA GLY A 14 -15.95 6.02 -8.41
C GLY A 14 -15.86 4.98 -7.30
N PHE A 15 -16.62 3.90 -7.49
CA PHE A 15 -16.39 2.63 -6.82
C PHE A 15 -15.98 1.62 -7.88
N LYS A 16 -14.86 0.93 -7.65
CA LYS A 16 -14.36 -0.10 -8.55
C LYS A 16 -14.14 -1.39 -7.82
N ARG A 17 -14.60 -2.47 -8.45
CA ARG A 17 -14.24 -3.83 -8.10
C ARG A 17 -13.56 -4.46 -9.30
N MET A 18 -12.40 -5.07 -9.07
CA MET A 18 -11.65 -5.78 -10.09
C MET A 18 -11.33 -7.15 -9.53
N ASP A 19 -11.84 -8.16 -10.21
CA ASP A 19 -11.63 -9.57 -9.86
C ASP A 19 -10.89 -10.20 -11.04
N GLU A 20 -9.78 -10.89 -10.79
CA GLU A 20 -8.95 -11.58 -11.77
C GLU A 20 -8.45 -10.72 -12.96
N ALA A 21 -8.35 -9.41 -12.81
CA ALA A 21 -8.09 -8.48 -13.92
C ALA A 21 -6.64 -8.00 -14.02
N GLY A 22 -6.21 -7.66 -15.25
CA GLY A 22 -4.95 -6.96 -15.51
C GLY A 22 -5.18 -5.53 -16.00
N VAL A 23 -4.67 -4.52 -15.29
CA VAL A 23 -4.83 -3.11 -15.68
C VAL A 23 -3.47 -2.41 -15.77
N LYS A 24 -3.21 -1.62 -16.82
CA LYS A 24 -1.97 -0.84 -16.84
C LYS A 24 -2.07 0.37 -15.90
N CYS A 25 -3.08 1.21 -16.05
CA CYS A 25 -3.18 2.44 -15.26
C CYS A 25 -4.61 2.68 -14.73
N ILE A 26 -4.71 3.11 -13.47
CA ILE A 26 -5.94 3.61 -12.87
C ILE A 26 -5.67 4.98 -12.29
N THR A 27 -6.45 5.96 -12.71
CA THR A 27 -6.40 7.33 -12.20
C THR A 27 -7.76 7.70 -11.65
N GLU A 28 -7.82 8.19 -10.41
CA GLU A 28 -9.07 8.57 -9.79
C GLU A 28 -8.91 9.81 -8.91
N HIS A 29 -9.85 10.75 -8.93
CA HIS A 29 -9.78 11.87 -8.01
C HIS A 29 -10.27 11.45 -6.62
N THR A 30 -11.43 10.83 -6.54
CA THR A 30 -11.95 10.28 -5.29
C THR A 30 -12.51 8.89 -5.51
N GLY A 31 -12.10 7.89 -4.73
CA GLY A 31 -12.55 6.54 -5.03
C GLY A 31 -12.49 5.52 -3.93
N PHE A 32 -13.25 4.45 -4.14
CA PHE A 32 -13.08 3.19 -3.44
C PHE A 32 -12.68 2.13 -4.46
N LYS A 33 -11.63 1.39 -4.18
CA LYS A 33 -11.16 0.28 -5.01
C LYS A 33 -11.09 -1.00 -4.19
N ARG A 34 -11.71 -2.07 -4.69
CA ARG A 34 -11.47 -3.45 -4.25
C ARG A 34 -10.80 -4.21 -5.39
N MET A 35 -9.70 -4.86 -5.08
CA MET A 35 -8.92 -5.68 -6.00
C MET A 35 -8.78 -7.06 -5.41
N ASP A 36 -9.14 -8.07 -6.19
CA ASP A 36 -9.14 -9.48 -5.85
C ASP A 36 -8.43 -10.24 -6.98
N GLU A 37 -7.36 -10.95 -6.68
CA GLU A 37 -6.51 -11.66 -7.67
C GLU A 37 -6.11 -10.78 -8.89
N ALA A 38 -5.89 -9.49 -8.66
CA ALA A 38 -5.70 -8.50 -9.72
C ALA A 38 -4.26 -8.01 -9.85
N GLY A 39 -3.85 -7.71 -11.08
CA GLY A 39 -2.53 -7.14 -11.40
C GLY A 39 -2.64 -5.72 -11.96
N VAL A 40 -2.07 -4.72 -11.26
CA VAL A 40 -2.07 -3.33 -11.72
C VAL A 40 -0.66 -2.76 -11.83
N LYS A 41 -0.32 -2.09 -12.94
CA LYS A 41 0.99 -1.42 -13.01
C LYS A 41 0.99 -0.14 -12.17
N CYS A 42 0.05 0.77 -12.39
CA CYS A 42 0.04 2.06 -11.72
C CYS A 42 -1.36 2.43 -11.23
N ILE A 43 -1.45 2.89 -9.99
CA ILE A 43 -2.65 3.51 -9.41
C ILE A 43 -2.27 4.90 -8.92
N THR A 44 -2.99 5.90 -9.39
CA THR A 44 -2.87 7.29 -8.93
C THR A 44 -4.22 7.74 -8.39
N GLU A 45 -4.23 8.27 -7.16
CA GLU A 45 -5.47 8.70 -6.53
C GLU A 45 -5.27 9.97 -5.69
N HIS A 46 -6.21 10.91 -5.76
CA HIS A 46 -6.13 12.08 -4.87
C HIS A 46 -6.68 11.73 -3.49
N THR A 47 -7.86 11.12 -3.41
CA THR A 47 -8.45 10.67 -2.14
C THR A 47 -9.05 9.30 -2.29
N GLY A 48 -8.65 8.33 -1.47
CA GLY A 48 -9.07 6.96 -1.74
C GLY A 48 -9.13 6.00 -0.57
N PHE A 49 -9.93 4.95 -0.78
CA PHE A 49 -9.84 3.72 -0.02
C PHE A 49 -9.49 2.58 -0.97
N LYS A 50 -8.49 1.78 -0.61
CA LYS A 50 -8.08 0.59 -1.36
C LYS A 50 -8.14 -0.64 -0.47
N ARG A 51 -8.82 -1.67 -0.93
CA ARG A 51 -8.68 -3.04 -0.41
C ARG A 51 -8.06 -3.92 -1.49
N MET A 52 -6.99 -4.61 -1.12
CA MET A 52 -6.25 -5.54 -1.96
C MET A 52 -6.27 -6.89 -1.28
N ASP A 53 -6.72 -7.90 -2.02
CA ASP A 53 -6.74 -9.32 -1.67
C ASP A 53 -6.01 -10.05 -2.80
N GLU A 54 -4.97 -10.81 -2.48
CA GLU A 54 -4.17 -11.59 -3.44
C GLU A 54 -3.72 -10.77 -4.68
N ALA A 55 -3.46 -9.47 -4.48
CA ALA A 55 -3.26 -8.52 -5.58
C ALA A 55 -1.80 -8.08 -5.73
N GLY A 56 -1.39 -7.85 -6.97
CA GLY A 56 -0.06 -7.36 -7.33
C GLY A 56 -0.09 -5.95 -7.92
N VAL A 57 0.59 -4.98 -7.27
CA VAL A 57 0.68 -3.60 -7.77
C VAL A 57 2.13 -3.11 -7.90
N LYS A 58 2.52 -2.54 -9.04
CA LYS A 58 3.87 -1.96 -9.15
C LYS A 58 3.97 -0.62 -8.43
N CYS A 59 3.07 0.31 -8.69
CA CYS A 59 3.14 1.65 -8.10
C CYS A 59 1.77 2.12 -7.63
N ILE A 60 1.71 2.62 -6.41
CA ILE A 60 0.56 3.34 -5.86
C ILE A 60 1.03 4.73 -5.45
N THR A 61 0.41 5.76 -6.00
CA THR A 61 0.60 7.15 -5.61
C THR A 61 -0.73 7.68 -5.09
N GLU A 62 -0.74 8.22 -3.88
CA GLU A 62 -1.95 8.73 -3.26
C GLU A 62 -1.71 10.02 -2.49
N HIS A 63 -2.60 11.00 -2.60
CA HIS A 63 -2.48 12.20 -1.77
C HIS A 63 -3.07 11.93 -0.37
N THR A 64 -4.27 11.40 -0.29
CA THR A 64 -4.91 11.03 0.98
C THR A 64 -5.55 9.67 0.87
N GLY A 65 -5.21 8.73 1.75
CA GLY A 65 -5.66 7.35 1.54
C GLY A 65 -5.80 6.47 2.76
N PHE A 66 -6.64 5.47 2.59
CA PHE A 66 -6.64 4.27 3.41
C PHE A 66 -6.34 3.07 2.53
N LYS A 67 -5.40 2.22 2.97
CA LYS A 67 -5.06 0.97 2.28
C LYS A 67 -5.19 -0.19 3.25
N ARG A 68 -5.92 -1.23 2.85
CA ARG A 68 -5.86 -2.56 3.43
C ARG A 68 -5.30 -3.54 2.40
N MET A 69 -4.26 -4.26 2.80
CA MET A 69 -3.60 -5.30 2.02
C MET A 69 -3.69 -6.61 2.79
N ASP A 70 -4.28 -7.61 2.17
CA ASP A 70 -4.29 -9.03 2.54
C ASP A 70 -3.55 -9.78 1.42
N GLU A 71 -2.54 -10.58 1.78
CA GLU A 71 -1.80 -11.44 0.83
C GLU A 71 -1.31 -10.71 -0.44
N ALA A 72 -1.00 -9.41 -0.30
CA ALA A 72 -0.75 -8.54 -1.44
C ALA A 72 0.74 -8.25 -1.63
N TRP A 73 1.13 -8.04 -2.89
CA TRP A 73 2.48 -7.61 -3.24
C TRP A 73 2.47 -6.22 -3.87
N VAL A 74 3.21 -5.29 -3.28
CA VAL A 74 3.38 -3.93 -3.82
C VAL A 74 4.84 -3.55 -3.96
N LYS A 75 5.25 -3.08 -5.14
CA LYS A 75 6.64 -2.61 -5.31
C LYS A 75 6.83 -1.24 -4.65
N CYS A 76 6.03 -0.24 -4.97
CA CYS A 76 6.20 1.11 -4.41
C CYS A 76 4.87 1.70 -3.97
N ILE A 77 4.85 2.29 -2.78
CA ILE A 77 3.77 3.14 -2.29
C ILE A 77 4.34 4.52 -1.97
N THR A 78 3.76 5.54 -2.57
CA THR A 78 4.01 6.95 -2.23
C THR A 78 2.72 7.58 -1.77
N GLU A 79 2.72 8.14 -0.56
CA GLU A 79 1.52 8.73 0.02
C GLU A 79 1.81 10.03 0.76
N HIS A 80 0.98 11.06 0.60
CA HIS A 80 1.14 12.27 1.39
C HIS A 80 0.54 12.09 2.78
N THR A 81 -0.71 11.62 2.87
CA THR A 81 -1.37 11.34 4.15
C THR A 81 -2.07 10.00 4.08
N GLY A 82 -1.78 9.08 5.00
CA GLY A 82 -2.25 7.71 4.85
C GLY A 82 -2.50 6.93 6.12
N PHE A 83 -3.39 5.96 5.99
CA PHE A 83 -3.47 4.81 6.87
C PHE A 83 -3.21 3.55 6.06
N LYS A 84 -2.33 2.68 6.55
CA LYS A 84 -2.06 1.38 5.95
C LYS A 84 -2.25 0.28 6.97
N ARG A 85 -3.04 -0.74 6.61
CA ARG A 85 -3.07 -2.04 7.28
C ARG A 85 -2.56 -3.09 6.31
N MET A 86 -1.59 -3.87 6.75
CA MET A 86 -0.97 -4.97 6.01
C MET A 86 -1.10 -6.24 6.86
N ASP A 87 -1.73 -7.25 6.29
CA ASP A 87 -1.81 -8.64 6.74
C ASP A 87 -1.12 -9.48 5.66
N GLU A 88 -0.12 -10.29 6.05
CA GLU A 88 0.58 -11.23 5.15
C GLU A 88 1.08 -10.59 3.83
N ALA A 89 1.34 -9.28 3.88
CA ALA A 89 1.62 -8.48 2.68
C ALA A 89 3.10 -8.14 2.55
N TRP A 90 3.56 -7.98 1.32
CA TRP A 90 4.93 -7.60 1.03
C TRP A 90 5.02 -6.29 0.26
N VAL A 91 5.82 -5.34 0.78
CA VAL A 91 6.08 -4.06 0.12
C VAL A 91 7.58 -3.79 -0.03
N LYS A 92 8.02 -3.43 -1.25
CA LYS A 92 9.45 -3.08 -1.42
C LYS A 92 9.77 -1.72 -0.78
N CYS A 93 9.01 -0.69 -1.11
CA CYS A 93 9.26 0.67 -0.62
C CYS A 93 7.96 1.37 -0.25
N ILE A 94 7.95 2.01 0.92
CA ILE A 94 6.91 2.94 1.34
C ILE A 94 7.57 4.29 1.59
N THR A 95 7.06 5.32 0.93
CA THR A 95 7.39 6.72 1.19
C THR A 95 6.13 7.44 1.61
N GLU A 96 6.15 8.06 2.78
CA GLU A 96 4.97 8.70 3.36
C GLU A 96 5.30 10.01 4.06
N HIS A 97 4.52 11.07 3.85
CA HIS A 97 4.73 12.30 4.61
C HIS A 97 4.11 12.19 6.01
N THR A 98 2.84 11.81 6.08
CA THR A 98 2.14 11.62 7.36
C THR A 98 1.37 10.31 7.34
N GLY A 99 1.64 9.40 8.28
CA GLY A 99 1.10 8.05 8.19
C GLY A 99 0.80 7.33 9.49
N PHE A 100 -0.19 6.45 9.44
CA PHE A 100 -0.33 5.36 10.38
C PHE A 100 -0.13 4.03 9.65
N LYS A 101 0.68 3.14 10.22
CA LYS A 101 0.89 1.79 9.68
C LYS A 101 0.60 0.75 10.76
N ARG A 102 -0.20 -0.24 10.41
CA ARG A 102 -0.30 -1.51 11.13
C ARG A 102 0.18 -2.63 10.22
N MET A 103 1.14 -3.40 10.69
CA MET A 103 1.72 -4.55 10.00
C MET A 103 1.56 -5.76 10.90
N ASP A 104 0.99 -6.82 10.33
CA ASP A 104 0.75 -8.14 10.90
C ASP A 104 1.31 -9.14 9.89
N GLU A 105 2.28 -9.96 10.30
CA GLU A 105 2.95 -10.96 9.43
C GLU A 105 3.47 -10.38 8.09
N ALA A 106 3.78 -9.07 8.07
CA ALA A 106 4.06 -8.34 6.84
C ALA A 106 5.55 -8.03 6.67
N GLY A 107 5.99 -7.95 5.40
CA GLY A 107 7.37 -7.67 5.04
C GLY A 107 7.55 -6.34 4.30
N VAL A 108 8.38 -5.43 4.81
CA VAL A 108 8.74 -4.19 4.11
C VAL A 108 10.25 -4.02 3.96
N LYS A 109 10.75 -3.79 2.75
CA LYS A 109 12.19 -3.52 2.58
C LYS A 109 12.57 -2.13 3.10
N CYS A 110 11.91 -1.08 2.66
CA CYS A 110 12.24 0.29 3.09
C CYS A 110 10.98 1.08 3.44
N ILE A 111 11.02 1.78 4.57
CA ILE A 111 10.03 2.78 4.95
C ILE A 111 10.76 4.12 5.13
N THR A 112 10.30 5.15 4.43
CA THR A 112 10.70 6.54 4.63
C THR A 112 9.46 7.32 5.05
N GLU A 113 9.51 7.96 6.21
CA GLU A 113 8.37 8.69 6.77
C GLU A 113 8.76 10.01 7.43
N HIS A 114 8.01 11.09 7.20
CA HIS A 114 8.26 12.34 7.93
C HIS A 114 7.61 12.31 9.32
N THR A 115 6.32 12.00 9.37
CA THR A 115 5.56 11.92 10.62
C THR A 115 4.75 10.63 10.63
N GLY A 116 4.85 9.82 11.67
CA GLY A 116 3.93 8.68 11.73
C GLY A 116 3.81 7.91 13.02
N PHE A 117 2.92 6.93 12.97
CA PHE A 117 2.76 5.90 13.98
C PHE A 117 2.86 4.53 13.32
N LYS A 118 3.63 3.63 13.92
CA LYS A 118 3.76 2.24 13.45
C LYS A 118 3.40 1.27 14.56
N ARG A 119 2.54 0.30 14.27
CA ARG A 119 2.37 -0.93 15.05
C ARG A 119 2.83 -2.09 14.20
N MET A 120 3.74 -2.90 14.72
CA MET A 120 4.30 -4.06 14.04
C MET A 120 4.17 -5.27 14.93
N ASP A 121 3.51 -6.30 14.41
CA ASP A 121 3.34 -7.62 15.00
C ASP A 121 3.82 -8.66 13.97
N GLU A 122 4.69 -9.58 14.39
CA GLU A 122 5.36 -10.58 13.55
C GLU A 122 5.93 -10.08 12.20
N ALA A 123 6.26 -8.78 12.11
CA ALA A 123 6.63 -8.12 10.86
C ALA A 123 8.16 -8.07 10.63
N TRP A 124 8.56 -8.05 9.37
CA TRP A 124 9.94 -7.83 8.97
C TRP A 124 10.10 -6.47 8.27
N VAL A 125 11.00 -5.61 8.77
CA VAL A 125 11.34 -4.35 8.11
C VAL A 125 12.84 -4.14 7.98
N LYS A 126 13.40 -4.15 6.76
CA LYS A 126 14.86 -4.04 6.60
C LYS A 126 15.39 -2.68 7.04
N CYS A 127 14.77 -1.59 6.59
CA CYS A 127 15.17 -0.22 6.90
C CYS A 127 13.96 0.67 7.16
N ILE A 128 14.05 1.46 8.22
CA ILE A 128 13.13 2.58 8.49
C ILE A 128 13.97 3.85 8.58
N THR A 129 13.50 4.92 7.96
CA THR A 129 13.98 6.30 8.13
C THR A 129 12.76 7.13 8.52
N GLU A 130 12.80 7.76 9.70
CA GLU A 130 11.68 8.51 10.22
C GLU A 130 12.13 9.78 10.94
N HIS A 131 11.55 10.93 10.60
CA HIS A 131 11.89 12.19 11.26
C HIS A 131 11.18 12.38 12.60
N THR A 132 9.88 12.10 12.65
CA THR A 132 9.03 12.24 13.83
C THR A 132 8.05 11.08 13.90
N GLY A 133 7.84 10.52 15.09
CA GLY A 133 6.79 9.51 15.24
C GLY A 133 7.01 8.51 16.35
N PHE A 134 6.07 7.60 16.46
CA PHE A 134 6.01 6.55 17.48
C PHE A 134 6.00 5.17 16.84
N LYS A 135 6.71 4.23 17.45
CA LYS A 135 6.74 2.82 17.02
C LYS A 135 6.38 1.94 18.21
N ARG A 136 5.43 1.02 18.00
CA ARG A 136 5.22 -0.14 18.87
C ARG A 136 5.58 -1.39 18.05
N ILE A 137 6.54 -2.15 18.54
CA ILE A 137 7.14 -3.29 17.84
C ILE A 137 7.11 -4.46 18.81
N ASP A 138 6.44 -5.54 18.42
CA ASP A 138 6.41 -6.78 19.20
C ASP A 138 7.72 -7.57 18.99
N GLU A 139 8.11 -8.39 19.97
CA GLU A 139 9.44 -9.04 20.03
C GLU A 139 9.75 -9.95 18.83
N ALA A 140 8.72 -10.49 18.19
CA ALA A 140 8.85 -11.32 16.99
C ALA A 140 9.30 -10.55 15.75
N CYS A 141 9.24 -9.21 15.77
CA CYS A 141 9.61 -8.38 14.63
C CYS A 141 11.13 -8.33 14.40
N ARG A 142 11.55 -8.32 13.13
CA ARG A 142 12.97 -8.30 12.73
C ARG A 142 13.28 -7.13 11.80
N GLY A 143 14.39 -6.41 12.03
CA GLY A 143 14.74 -5.26 11.20
C GLY A 143 15.86 -4.36 11.71
N LYS A 144 16.46 -3.54 10.83
CA LYS A 144 17.33 -2.43 11.25
C LYS A 144 16.53 -1.12 11.26
N VAL A 145 16.31 -0.59 12.45
CA VAL A 145 15.70 0.73 12.62
C VAL A 145 16.81 1.77 12.60
N HIS A 146 16.77 2.70 11.65
CA HIS A 146 17.60 3.91 11.68
C HIS A 146 16.67 5.06 12.09
N ASN A 147 17.06 5.82 13.11
CA ASN A 147 16.40 7.07 13.47
C ASN A 147 17.25 8.21 12.92
#